data_AF-A0A496A4H0-F1
#
_entry.id   AF-A0A496A4H0-F1
#
_cell.length_a   1.000
_cell.length_b   1.000
_cell.length_c   1.000
_cell.angle_alpha   90.00
_cell.angle_beta   90.00
_cell.angle_gamma   90.00
#
_symmetry.space_group_name_H-M   'P 1'
#
loop_
_entity.id
_entity.type
_entity.pdbx_description
1 polymer ?
#
loop_
_entity_poly.entity_id
_entity_poly.type
_entity_poly.pdbx_seq_one_letter_code
_entity_poly.pdbx_strand_id
1 'polypeptide(L)'
;MKFSVKLIVKEIIDFLQQIPPREKIARLTKLTEQAHGEHAEQIKYGEAKIRKVCAARGLDWDAMTEEERIDFIDDLVHEDRECDR
;
A
#
# COMPACT_ATOMS: atom_id res chain seq x y z
N MET A 1 -11.34 -26.37 4.80
CA MET A 1 -11.75 -25.82 3.50
C MET A 1 -10.78 -24.70 3.14
N LYS A 2 -9.96 -24.84 2.08
CA LYS A 2 -9.06 -23.76 1.62
C LYS A 2 -9.85 -22.91 0.63
N PHE A 3 -10.24 -21.72 1.04
CA PHE A 3 -10.82 -20.73 0.14
C PHE A 3 -9.72 -19.84 -0.42
N SER A 4 -9.74 -19.61 -1.73
CA SER A 4 -8.86 -18.60 -2.33
C SER A 4 -9.46 -17.22 -2.08
N VAL A 5 -8.62 -16.22 -1.82
CA VAL A 5 -9.06 -14.83 -1.55
C VAL A 5 -9.93 -14.29 -2.69
N LYS A 6 -9.62 -14.64 -3.94
CA LYS A 6 -10.43 -14.27 -5.12
C LYS A 6 -11.86 -14.83 -5.07
N LEU A 7 -12.05 -16.06 -4.61
CA LEU A 7 -13.38 -16.68 -4.52
C LEU A 7 -14.23 -15.97 -3.47
N ILE A 8 -13.64 -15.66 -2.31
CA ILE A 8 -14.29 -14.95 -1.21
C ILE A 8 -14.71 -13.54 -1.62
N VAL A 9 -13.85 -12.81 -2.35
CA VAL A 9 -14.16 -11.43 -2.78
C VAL A 9 -15.37 -11.41 -3.72
N LYS A 10 -15.45 -12.35 -4.66
CA LYS A 10 -16.61 -12.42 -5.57
C LYS A 10 -17.91 -12.69 -4.80
N GLU A 11 -17.89 -13.65 -3.89
CA GLU A 11 -19.05 -13.99 -3.06
C GLU A 11 -19.50 -12.82 -2.18
N ILE A 12 -18.54 -12.05 -1.63
CA ILE A 12 -18.82 -10.83 -0.86
C ILE A 12 -19.46 -9.74 -1.73
N ILE A 13 -18.98 -9.54 -2.96
CA ILE A 13 -19.55 -8.56 -3.89
C ILE A 13 -20.99 -8.93 -4.26
N ASP A 14 -21.24 -10.19 -4.60
CA ASP A 14 -22.58 -10.68 -4.93
C ASP A 14 -23.56 -10.52 -3.74
N PHE A 15 -23.06 -10.66 -2.51
CA PHE A 15 -23.85 -10.42 -1.30
C PHE A 15 -24.12 -8.93 -1.06
N LEU A 16 -23.12 -8.07 -1.25
CA LEU A 16 -23.26 -6.62 -1.13
C LEU A 16 -24.26 -6.06 -2.16
N GLN A 17 -24.37 -6.66 -3.35
CA GLN A 17 -25.33 -6.28 -4.37
C GLN A 17 -26.80 -6.50 -3.97
N GLN A 18 -27.08 -7.34 -2.98
CA GLN A 18 -28.45 -7.64 -2.51
C GLN A 18 -28.97 -6.64 -1.47
N ILE A 19 -28.12 -5.75 -0.96
CA ILE A 19 -28.46 -4.78 0.10
C ILE A 19 -29.26 -3.57 -0.48
N PRO A 20 -30.19 -2.98 0.28
CA PRO A 20 -30.88 -1.74 -0.12
C PRO A 20 -29.92 -0.57 -0.42
N PRO A 21 -30.21 0.30 -1.40
CA PRO A 21 -29.28 1.34 -1.85
C PRO A 21 -28.75 2.27 -0.74
N ARG A 22 -29.58 2.65 0.24
CA ARG A 22 -29.15 3.52 1.35
C ARG A 22 -28.15 2.86 2.28
N GLU A 23 -28.32 1.56 2.55
CA GLU A 23 -27.41 0.80 3.40
C GLU A 23 -26.11 0.44 2.67
N LYS A 24 -26.15 0.27 1.34
CA LYS A 24 -24.93 0.10 0.52
C LYS A 24 -23.98 1.28 0.65
N ILE A 25 -24.49 2.51 0.53
CA ILE A 25 -23.67 3.72 0.60
C ILE A 25 -22.96 3.80 1.96
N ALA A 26 -23.69 3.67 3.07
CA ALA A 26 -23.10 3.75 4.41
C ALA A 26 -22.02 2.69 4.66
N ARG A 27 -22.23 1.44 4.18
CA ARG A 27 -21.26 0.35 4.34
C ARG A 27 -20.03 0.53 3.45
N LEU A 28 -20.21 0.97 2.20
CA LEU A 28 -19.10 1.27 1.30
C LEU A 28 -18.26 2.42 1.83
N THR A 29 -18.88 3.49 2.34
CA THR A 29 -18.15 4.61 2.97
C THR A 29 -17.25 4.12 4.11
N LYS A 30 -17.79 3.30 5.02
CA LYS A 30 -17.01 2.75 6.14
C LYS A 30 -15.85 1.85 5.67
N LEU A 31 -16.07 1.02 4.65
CA LEU A 31 -15.01 0.17 4.07
C LEU A 31 -13.91 1.02 3.42
N THR A 32 -14.29 2.10 2.73
CA THR A 32 -13.33 3.04 2.13
C THR A 32 -12.52 3.78 3.20
N GLU A 33 -13.16 4.25 4.27
CA GLU A 33 -12.47 4.89 5.40
C GLU A 33 -11.46 3.95 6.06
N GLN A 34 -11.84 2.69 6.27
CA GLN A 34 -10.94 1.68 6.82
C GLN A 34 -9.76 1.38 5.87
N ALA A 35 -10.03 1.20 4.58
CA ALA A 35 -8.99 0.95 3.58
C ALA A 35 -8.02 2.13 3.48
N HIS A 36 -8.50 3.37 3.54
CA HIS A 36 -7.65 4.55 3.57
C HIS A 36 -6.81 4.64 4.84
N GLY A 37 -7.36 4.28 6.01
CA GLY A 37 -6.61 4.22 7.26
C GLY A 37 -5.49 3.20 7.22
N GLU A 38 -5.79 1.98 6.76
CA GLU A 38 -4.80 0.91 6.58
C GLU A 38 -3.72 1.30 5.57
N HIS A 39 -4.10 1.95 4.46
CA HIS A 39 -3.18 2.44 3.45
C HIS A 39 -2.26 3.55 3.99
N ALA A 40 -2.80 4.50 4.76
CA ALA A 40 -2.00 5.57 5.37
C ALA A 40 -0.97 5.00 6.38
N GLU A 41 -1.35 4.00 7.17
CA GLU A 41 -0.43 3.33 8.09
C GLU A 41 0.63 2.50 7.33
N GLN A 42 0.27 1.87 6.21
CA GLN A 42 1.22 1.19 5.33
C GLN A 42 2.24 2.15 4.72
N ILE A 43 1.80 3.33 4.26
CA ILE A 43 2.70 4.37 3.74
C ILE A 43 3.68 4.82 4.83
N LYS A 44 3.19 5.16 6.03
CA LYS A 44 4.06 5.56 7.15
C LYS A 44 5.06 4.48 7.52
N TYR A 45 4.61 3.22 7.55
CA TYR A 45 5.49 2.08 7.83
C TYR A 45 6.58 1.91 6.75
N GLY A 46 6.21 2.02 5.48
CA GLY A 46 7.15 1.98 4.35
C GLY A 46 8.17 3.11 4.42
N GLU A 47 7.71 4.33 4.65
CA GLU A 47 8.57 5.51 4.78
C GLU A 47 9.53 5.38 5.98
N ALA A 48 9.07 4.87 7.13
CA ALA A 48 9.92 4.63 8.29
C ALA A 48 11.01 3.56 8.01
N LYS A 49 10.75 2.59 7.14
CA LYS A 49 11.75 1.62 6.69
C LYS A 49 12.76 2.27 5.75
N ILE A 50 12.29 3.05 4.78
CA ILE A 50 13.15 3.76 3.83
C ILE A 50 14.08 4.73 4.56
N ARG A 51 13.58 5.50 5.54
CA ARG A 51 14.41 6.36 6.41
C ARG A 51 15.56 5.61 7.07
N LYS A 52 15.32 4.38 7.55
CA LYS A 52 16.37 3.56 8.18
C LYS A 52 17.43 3.12 7.18
N VAL A 53 17.04 2.73 5.96
CA VAL A 53 17.98 2.34 4.90
C VAL A 53 18.78 3.55 4.42
N CYS A 54 18.12 4.68 4.24
CA CYS A 54 18.73 5.97 3.89
C CYS A 54 19.81 6.37 4.92
N ALA A 55 19.46 6.36 6.21
CA ALA A 55 20.40 6.65 7.30
C ALA A 55 21.56 5.64 7.37
N ALA A 56 21.30 4.35 7.11
CA ALA A 56 22.35 3.32 7.06
C ALA A 56 23.36 3.56 5.92
N ARG A 57 22.97 4.30 4.88
CA ARG A 57 23.82 4.72 3.76
C ARG A 57 24.43 6.12 3.94
N GLY A 58 24.24 6.74 5.11
CA GLY A 58 24.75 8.08 5.42
C GLY A 58 23.97 9.21 4.75
N LEU A 59 22.76 8.95 4.26
CA LEU A 59 21.86 9.93 3.65
C LEU A 59 20.79 10.37 4.66
N ASP A 60 20.27 11.59 4.51
CA ASP A 60 19.19 12.14 5.32
C ASP A 60 17.92 12.32 4.47
N TRP A 61 16.98 11.40 4.66
CA TRP A 61 15.69 11.38 3.97
C TRP A 61 14.90 12.70 4.08
N ASP A 62 14.95 13.35 5.24
CA ASP A 62 14.16 14.55 5.51
C ASP A 62 14.81 15.80 4.87
N ALA A 63 16.10 15.74 4.56
CA ALA A 63 16.84 16.78 3.82
C ALA A 63 16.77 16.61 2.29
N MET A 64 16.43 15.42 1.79
CA MET A 64 16.31 15.14 0.36
C MET A 64 15.09 15.82 -0.27
N THR A 65 15.25 16.28 -1.50
CA THR A 65 14.17 16.71 -2.39
C THR A 65 13.30 15.52 -2.81
N GLU A 66 12.13 15.81 -3.37
CA GLU A 66 11.23 14.77 -3.86
C GLU A 66 11.85 13.94 -5.00
N GLU A 67 12.60 14.58 -5.90
CA GLU A 67 13.31 13.91 -7.00
C GLU A 67 14.38 12.95 -6.47
N GLU A 68 15.23 13.41 -5.54
CA GLU A 68 16.24 12.56 -4.90
C GLU A 68 15.64 11.37 -4.15
N ARG A 69 14.46 11.55 -3.52
CA ARG A 69 13.75 10.47 -2.83
C ARG A 69 13.22 9.43 -3.82
N ILE A 70 12.73 9.87 -4.97
CA ILE A 70 12.26 8.98 -6.04
C ILE A 70 13.43 8.18 -6.59
N ASP A 71 14.54 8.84 -6.92
CA ASP A 71 15.75 8.18 -7.44
C ASP A 71 16.30 7.15 -6.44
N PHE A 72 16.35 7.49 -5.15
CA PHE A 72 16.78 6.57 -4.11
C PHE A 72 15.87 5.34 -3.96
N ILE A 73 14.54 5.53 -4.06
CA ILE A 73 13.60 4.41 -4.05
C ILE A 73 13.79 3.55 -5.30
N ASP A 74 14.00 4.18 -6.47
CA ASP A 74 14.22 3.47 -7.73
C ASP A 74 15.46 2.59 -7.63
N ASP A 75 16.59 3.15 -7.20
CA ASP A 75 17.82 2.40 -6.94
C ASP A 75 17.57 1.23 -5.98
N LEU A 76 16.90 1.47 -4.85
CA LEU A 76 16.61 0.44 -3.85
C LEU A 76 15.74 -0.71 -4.40
N VAL A 77 14.78 -0.42 -5.28
CA VAL A 77 13.92 -1.44 -5.91
C VAL A 77 14.67 -2.23 -6.99
N HIS A 78 15.69 -1.64 -7.60
CA HIS A 78 16.45 -2.24 -8.69
C HIS A 78 17.79 -2.86 -8.24
N GLU A 79 18.22 -2.68 -7.00
CA GLU A 79 19.47 -3.23 -6.44
C GLU A 79 19.64 -4.74 -6.58
N ASP A 80 18.58 -5.52 -6.33
CA ASP A 80 18.61 -6.98 -6.44
C ASP A 80 18.25 -7.49 -7.85
N ARG A 81 17.93 -6.57 -8.78
CA ARG A 81 17.81 -6.93 -10.19
C ARG A 81 19.21 -6.93 -10.75
N GLU A 82 19.86 -8.09 -10.73
CA GLU A 82 20.93 -8.36 -11.69
C GLU A 82 20.33 -8.09 -13.08
N CYS A 83 20.57 -6.91 -13.63
CA CYS A 83 20.52 -6.75 -15.07
C CYS A 83 21.63 -7.67 -15.58
N ASP A 84 21.24 -8.88 -16.02
CA ASP A 84 22.03 -9.72 -16.90
C ASP A 84 22.68 -8.80 -17.95
N ARG A 85 23.96 -8.51 -17.76
CA ARG A 85 24.80 -7.73 -18.68
C ARG A 85 25.43 -8.65 -19.71
#